data_AF-A0A7Y2UPM4-F1
#
_entry.id   AF-A0A7Y2UPM4-F1
#
_cell.length_a   1.000
_cell.length_b   1.000
_cell.length_c   1.000
_cell.angle_alpha   90.00
_cell.angle_beta   90.00
_cell.angle_gamma   90.00
#
_symmetry.space_group_name_H-M   'P 1'
#
loop_
_entity.id
_entity.type
_entity.pdbx_description
1 polymer ?
#
loop_
_entity_poly.entity_id
_entity_poly.type
_entity_poly.pdbx_seq_one_letter_code
_entity_poly.pdbx_strand_id
1 'polypeptide(L)'
;MRFLLCLVIWIVFVGGLYAYTEQRDRGFVTENVVAIVDEKSPVRISIELTPTFSVEDDPFALQTDELKAPFDIRLNGMAVDIANLTITRGQTLFIRDLEVALSDHNEIFIKASPPVAESHLTHGIRLRRLSKDLVLADQTIWSSGGGLVSGTVPFELPVTPEIDHDH
;
A
#
# COMPACT_ATOMS: atom_id res chain seq x y z
N MET A 1 52.63 -22.83 3.28
CA MET A 1 52.30 -21.49 3.82
C MET A 1 51.13 -20.81 3.12
N ARG A 2 51.00 -20.89 1.77
CA ARG A 2 49.87 -20.28 1.02
C ARG A 2 48.48 -20.86 1.39
N PHE A 3 48.39 -22.15 1.69
CA PHE A 3 47.13 -22.81 2.08
C PHE A 3 46.54 -22.30 3.40
N LEU A 4 47.37 -22.09 4.42
CA LEU A 4 46.93 -21.53 5.70
C LEU A 4 46.40 -20.11 5.53
N LEU A 5 47.05 -19.31 4.68
CA LEU A 5 46.61 -17.95 4.40
C LEU A 5 45.26 -17.92 3.66
N CYS A 6 45.04 -18.80 2.69
CA CYS A 6 43.72 -18.94 2.05
C CYS A 6 42.62 -19.35 3.05
N LEU A 7 42.93 -20.27 3.97
CA LEU A 7 41.95 -20.74 4.96
C LEU A 7 41.56 -19.63 5.94
N VAL A 8 42.53 -18.83 6.38
CA VAL A 8 42.27 -17.66 7.25
C VAL A 8 41.41 -16.63 6.51
N ILE A 9 41.75 -16.30 5.26
CA ILE A 9 40.96 -15.37 4.45
C ILE A 9 39.53 -15.88 4.28
N TRP A 10 39.36 -17.16 3.99
CA TRP A 10 38.04 -17.78 3.82
C TRP A 10 37.19 -17.69 5.09
N ILE A 11 37.76 -17.98 6.26
CA ILE A 11 37.07 -17.86 7.55
C ILE A 11 36.65 -16.41 7.81
N VAL A 12 37.52 -15.44 7.52
CA VAL A 12 37.21 -14.02 7.72
C VAL A 12 36.05 -13.57 6.84
N PHE A 13 36.05 -13.94 5.55
CA PHE A 13 34.98 -13.55 4.63
C PHE A 13 33.66 -14.28 4.90
N VAL A 14 33.69 -15.60 5.02
CA VAL A 14 32.45 -16.39 5.20
C VAL A 14 31.90 -16.22 6.61
N GLY A 15 32.75 -16.26 7.63
CA GLY A 15 32.35 -16.03 9.02
C GLY A 15 31.90 -14.60 9.26
N GLY A 16 32.58 -13.62 8.67
CA GLY A 16 32.18 -12.20 8.75
C GLY A 16 30.83 -11.95 8.09
N LEU A 17 30.60 -12.52 6.89
CA LEU A 17 29.32 -12.40 6.21
C LEU A 17 28.19 -13.05 7.01
N TYR A 18 28.42 -14.27 7.52
CA TYR A 18 27.42 -14.99 8.32
C TYR A 18 27.05 -14.23 9.60
N ALA A 19 28.06 -13.73 10.34
CA ALA A 19 27.82 -12.95 11.56
C ALA A 19 27.09 -11.64 11.26
N TYR A 20 27.41 -10.98 10.16
CA TYR A 20 26.73 -9.77 9.72
C TYR A 20 25.26 -10.04 9.36
N THR A 21 24.97 -11.10 8.62
CA THR A 21 23.59 -11.48 8.27
C THR A 21 22.79 -11.85 9.52
N GLU A 22 23.36 -12.61 10.45
CA GLU A 22 22.68 -12.97 11.70
C GLU A 22 22.41 -11.75 12.58
N GLN A 23 23.36 -10.80 12.66
CA GLN A 23 23.16 -9.56 13.41
C GLN A 23 22.10 -8.67 12.75
N ARG A 24 22.07 -8.60 11.42
CA ARG A 24 21.04 -7.89 10.66
C ARG A 24 19.66 -8.50 10.91
N ASP A 25 19.55 -9.82 10.84
CA ASP A 25 18.28 -10.54 10.96
C ASP A 25 17.74 -10.53 12.40
N ARG A 26 18.60 -10.50 13.43
CA ARG A 26 18.19 -10.27 14.82
C ARG A 26 17.55 -8.90 15.06
N GLY A 27 17.80 -7.92 14.19
CA GLY A 27 17.12 -6.62 14.22
C GLY A 27 15.68 -6.68 13.69
N PHE A 28 15.34 -7.72 12.92
CA PHE A 28 13.98 -8.01 12.50
C PHE A 28 13.37 -8.98 13.51
N VAL A 29 12.80 -8.43 14.59
CA VAL A 29 11.85 -9.20 15.41
C VAL A 29 10.71 -9.58 14.48
N THR A 30 10.64 -10.84 14.07
CA THR A 30 9.41 -11.43 13.54
C THR A 30 8.42 -11.47 14.69
N GLU A 31 7.81 -10.32 14.93
CA GLU A 31 6.67 -10.19 15.82
C GLU A 31 5.56 -10.96 15.11
N ASN A 32 5.43 -12.24 15.44
CA ASN A 32 4.21 -12.99 15.20
C ASN A 32 3.15 -12.34 16.10
N VAL A 33 2.66 -11.18 15.68
CA VAL A 33 1.47 -10.56 16.20
C VAL A 33 0.35 -11.52 15.82
N VAL A 34 0.02 -12.41 16.73
CA VAL A 34 -1.29 -13.04 16.75
C VAL A 34 -2.26 -11.88 16.94
N ALA A 35 -2.74 -11.33 15.83
CA ALA A 35 -3.76 -10.31 15.84
C ALA A 35 -4.97 -10.93 16.55
N ILE A 36 -5.23 -10.46 17.77
CA ILE A 36 -6.53 -10.63 18.39
C ILE A 36 -7.46 -9.90 17.42
N VAL A 37 -8.20 -10.67 16.63
CA VAL A 37 -9.24 -10.15 15.74
C VAL A 37 -10.34 -9.67 16.68
N ASP A 38 -10.17 -8.45 17.17
CA ASP A 38 -11.22 -7.70 17.81
C ASP A 38 -12.23 -7.42 16.70
N GLU A 39 -13.38 -8.09 16.76
CA GLU A 39 -14.43 -8.04 15.75
C GLU A 39 -15.09 -6.65 15.82
N LYS A 40 -14.39 -5.64 15.30
CA LYS A 40 -14.84 -4.25 15.29
C LYS A 40 -16.00 -4.13 14.29
N SER A 41 -17.05 -3.44 14.76
CA SER A 41 -18.27 -3.22 13.99
C SER A 41 -17.96 -2.60 12.63
N PRO A 42 -18.68 -3.00 11.56
CA PRO A 42 -18.44 -2.49 10.22
C PRO A 42 -18.63 -0.97 10.19
N VAL A 43 -17.59 -0.26 9.72
CA VAL A 43 -17.62 1.19 9.55
C VAL A 43 -17.72 1.50 8.07
N ARG A 44 -18.52 2.50 7.72
CA ARG A 44 -18.62 3.03 6.36
C ARG A 44 -17.61 4.14 6.15
N ILE A 45 -16.74 3.98 5.17
CA ILE A 45 -15.78 5.00 4.76
C ILE A 45 -16.03 5.43 3.32
N SER A 46 -15.62 6.66 2.99
CA SER A 46 -15.59 7.16 1.63
C SER A 46 -14.17 7.52 1.22
N ILE A 47 -13.79 7.16 0.01
CA ILE A 47 -12.45 7.40 -0.53
C ILE A 47 -12.61 8.17 -1.85
N GLU A 48 -11.85 9.26 -1.96
CA GLU A 48 -11.67 10.04 -3.18
C GLU A 48 -10.30 9.77 -3.77
N LEU A 49 -10.25 9.49 -5.06
CA LEU A 49 -9.02 9.24 -5.79
C LEU A 49 -8.98 10.15 -7.00
N THR A 50 -7.92 10.94 -7.16
CA THR A 50 -7.75 11.82 -8.32
C THR A 50 -6.38 11.56 -8.95
N PRO A 51 -6.31 10.78 -10.04
CA PRO A 51 -5.07 10.57 -10.76
C PRO A 51 -4.74 11.77 -11.66
N THR A 52 -3.45 12.06 -11.82
CA THR A 52 -2.98 13.09 -12.76
C THR A 52 -2.82 12.58 -14.19
N PHE A 53 -3.19 11.32 -14.44
CA PHE A 53 -3.02 10.58 -15.70
C PHE A 53 -4.25 9.71 -15.98
N SER A 54 -4.42 9.28 -17.25
CA SER A 54 -5.41 8.28 -17.62
C SER A 54 -4.83 6.90 -17.37
N VAL A 55 -5.60 5.96 -16.85
CA VAL A 55 -5.04 4.65 -16.51
C VAL A 55 -5.15 3.69 -17.69
N GLU A 56 -4.07 2.97 -17.96
CA GLU A 56 -3.99 1.94 -18.99
C GLU A 56 -3.62 0.60 -18.35
N ASP A 57 -3.99 -0.49 -19.03
CA ASP A 57 -3.52 -1.82 -18.64
C ASP A 57 -2.00 -1.86 -18.66
N ASP A 58 -1.42 -2.50 -17.65
CA ASP A 58 0.03 -2.68 -17.57
C ASP A 58 0.51 -3.55 -18.76
N PRO A 59 1.29 -2.98 -19.71
CA PRO A 59 1.73 -3.72 -20.89
C PRO A 59 2.72 -4.83 -20.56
N PHE A 60 3.26 -4.85 -19.34
CA PHE A 60 4.18 -5.88 -18.85
C PHE A 60 3.49 -6.94 -18.00
N ALA A 61 2.22 -6.76 -17.64
CA ALA A 61 1.48 -7.77 -16.92
C ALA A 61 1.16 -8.96 -17.85
N LEU A 62 1.32 -10.18 -17.33
CA LEU A 62 0.84 -11.37 -18.02
C LEU A 62 -0.66 -11.22 -18.31
N GLN A 63 -1.02 -11.33 -19.58
CA GLN A 63 -2.41 -11.33 -20.03
C GLN A 63 -3.05 -12.65 -19.61
N THR A 64 -3.94 -12.56 -18.63
CA THR A 64 -4.86 -13.61 -18.22
C THR A 64 -6.25 -13.19 -18.69
N ASP A 65 -7.14 -14.13 -19.04
CA ASP A 65 -8.51 -13.83 -19.52
C ASP A 65 -9.42 -13.13 -18.47
N GLU A 66 -8.88 -12.73 -17.33
CA GLU A 66 -9.58 -11.98 -16.30
C GLU A 66 -9.50 -10.48 -16.58
N LEU A 67 -10.65 -9.80 -16.62
CA LEU A 67 -10.69 -8.33 -16.67
C LEU A 67 -9.95 -7.77 -15.45
N LYS A 68 -8.82 -7.11 -15.68
CA LYS A 68 -8.09 -6.39 -14.64
C LYS A 68 -8.68 -5.00 -14.48
N ALA A 69 -8.98 -4.63 -13.24
CA ALA A 69 -9.35 -3.26 -12.93
C ALA A 69 -8.15 -2.33 -13.18
N PRO A 70 -8.38 -1.07 -13.61
CA PRO A 70 -7.31 -0.12 -13.88
C PRO A 70 -6.46 0.19 -12.64
N PHE A 71 -7.04 0.09 -11.44
CA PHE A 71 -6.31 0.23 -10.18
C PHE A 71 -6.36 -1.08 -9.40
N ASP A 72 -5.26 -1.40 -8.71
CA ASP A 72 -5.25 -2.36 -7.62
C ASP A 72 -5.34 -1.56 -6.32
N ILE A 73 -6.53 -1.53 -5.73
CA ILE A 73 -6.81 -0.87 -4.46
C ILE A 73 -7.03 -1.96 -3.42
N ARG A 74 -6.29 -1.85 -2.32
CA ARG A 74 -6.48 -2.75 -1.17
C ARG A 74 -6.62 -1.95 0.10
N LEU A 75 -7.58 -2.34 0.92
CA LEU A 75 -7.75 -1.83 2.27
C LEU A 75 -7.34 -2.93 3.25
N ASN A 76 -6.33 -2.66 4.08
CA ASN A 76 -5.80 -3.64 5.03
C ASN A 76 -5.50 -5.00 4.37
N GLY A 77 -4.96 -4.96 3.14
CA GLY A 77 -4.66 -6.15 2.33
C GLY A 77 -5.84 -6.77 1.56
N MET A 78 -7.08 -6.38 1.83
CA MET A 78 -8.27 -6.87 1.11
C MET A 78 -8.53 -6.04 -0.16
N ALA A 79 -8.70 -6.72 -1.30
CA ALA A 79 -8.99 -6.05 -2.56
C ALA A 79 -10.37 -5.36 -2.53
N VAL A 80 -10.42 -4.11 -2.98
CA VAL A 80 -11.67 -3.35 -3.16
C VAL A 80 -12.08 -3.46 -4.62
N ASP A 81 -13.27 -3.99 -4.87
CA ASP A 81 -13.77 -4.13 -6.24
C ASP A 81 -14.16 -2.77 -6.84
N ILE A 82 -13.49 -2.42 -7.93
CA ILE A 82 -13.66 -1.18 -8.70
C ILE A 82 -13.67 -1.45 -10.21
N ALA A 83 -13.89 -2.72 -10.62
CA ALA A 83 -13.63 -3.20 -11.98
C ALA A 83 -14.41 -2.46 -13.10
N ASN A 84 -15.46 -1.72 -12.76
CA ASN A 84 -16.35 -1.08 -13.75
C ASN A 84 -16.20 0.45 -13.85
N LEU A 85 -15.20 1.03 -13.19
CA LEU A 85 -15.05 2.48 -13.15
C LEU A 85 -14.09 2.96 -14.24
N THR A 86 -14.62 3.66 -15.24
CA THR A 86 -13.80 4.37 -16.23
C THR A 86 -13.15 5.57 -15.57
N ILE A 87 -11.82 5.64 -15.61
CA ILE A 87 -11.07 6.69 -14.93
C ILE A 87 -10.29 7.48 -15.97
N THR A 88 -10.58 8.77 -16.02
CA THR A 88 -9.89 9.71 -16.91
C THR A 88 -8.96 10.61 -16.12
N ARG A 89 -7.94 11.13 -16.80
CA ARG A 89 -6.99 12.09 -16.24
C ARG A 89 -7.69 13.25 -15.53
N GLY A 90 -7.34 13.47 -14.27
CA GLY A 90 -7.87 14.57 -13.45
C GLY A 90 -9.29 14.37 -12.94
N GLN A 91 -9.95 13.26 -13.29
CA GLN A 91 -11.28 12.94 -12.78
C GLN A 91 -11.18 12.37 -11.38
N THR A 92 -11.93 12.95 -10.45
CA THR A 92 -12.05 12.37 -9.10
C THR A 92 -12.99 11.18 -9.13
N LEU A 93 -12.47 10.02 -8.79
CA LEU A 93 -13.23 8.83 -8.50
C LEU A 93 -13.69 8.86 -7.03
N PHE A 94 -14.97 8.56 -6.82
CA PHE A 94 -15.57 8.46 -5.49
C PHE A 94 -16.00 7.03 -5.21
N ILE A 95 -15.40 6.42 -4.21
CA ILE A 95 -15.83 5.13 -3.65
C ILE A 95 -16.59 5.47 -2.37
N ARG A 96 -17.92 5.33 -2.40
CA ARG A 96 -18.81 5.69 -1.28
C ARG A 96 -19.23 4.46 -0.50
N ASP A 97 -19.48 4.68 0.79
CA ASP A 97 -20.10 3.70 1.69
C ASP A 97 -19.42 2.33 1.68
N LEU A 98 -18.09 2.31 1.58
CA LEU A 98 -17.33 1.07 1.65
C LEU A 98 -17.45 0.52 3.08
N GLU A 99 -18.11 -0.62 3.21
CA GLU A 99 -18.34 -1.30 4.48
C GLU A 99 -17.17 -2.22 4.79
N VAL A 100 -16.38 -1.83 5.80
CA VAL A 100 -15.12 -2.49 6.12
C VAL A 100 -14.93 -2.59 7.63
N ALA A 101 -14.38 -3.72 8.06
CA ALA A 101 -13.90 -3.88 9.43
C ALA A 101 -12.57 -3.12 9.55
N LEU A 102 -12.57 -2.08 10.39
CA LEU A 102 -11.42 -1.23 10.58
C LEU A 102 -10.75 -1.53 11.92
N SER A 103 -9.43 -1.51 11.91
CA SER A 103 -8.56 -1.67 13.10
C SER A 103 -8.14 -0.28 13.63
N ASP A 104 -7.31 -0.23 14.68
CA ASP A 104 -6.76 1.06 15.15
C ASP A 104 -5.80 1.66 14.12
N HIS A 105 -5.02 0.80 13.47
CA HIS A 105 -4.13 1.14 12.37
C HIS A 105 -4.69 0.53 11.09
N ASN A 106 -4.96 1.37 10.10
CA ASN A 106 -5.44 0.93 8.79
C ASN A 106 -4.56 1.49 7.70
N GLU A 107 -4.57 0.83 6.55
CA GLU A 107 -3.80 1.23 5.39
C GLU A 107 -4.58 1.07 4.10
N ILE A 108 -4.40 2.03 3.20
CA ILE A 108 -4.91 1.96 1.83
C ILE A 108 -3.70 1.79 0.92
N PHE A 109 -3.58 0.62 0.32
CA PHE A 109 -2.62 0.37 -0.75
C PHE A 109 -3.27 0.72 -2.09
N ILE A 110 -2.54 1.44 -2.93
CA ILE A 110 -2.94 1.76 -4.29
C ILE A 110 -1.78 1.48 -5.23
N LYS A 111 -2.12 0.87 -6.36
CA LYS A 111 -1.23 0.71 -7.50
C LYS A 111 -1.98 0.99 -8.80
N ALA A 112 -1.39 1.79 -9.68
CA ALA A 112 -1.90 2.02 -11.03
C ALA A 112 -0.76 2.29 -12.02
N SER A 113 -1.05 2.01 -13.29
CA SER A 113 -0.10 2.15 -14.40
C SER A 113 -0.44 3.39 -15.24
N PRO A 114 0.47 4.36 -15.36
CA PRO A 114 0.30 5.45 -16.31
C PRO A 114 0.44 4.98 -17.76
N PRO A 115 -0.06 5.77 -18.75
CA PRO A 115 0.05 5.44 -20.15
C PRO A 115 1.51 5.42 -20.59
N VAL A 116 1.88 4.46 -21.44
CA VAL A 116 3.25 4.34 -21.95
C VAL A 116 3.68 5.60 -22.72
N ALA A 117 2.73 6.21 -23.44
CA ALA A 117 2.94 7.45 -24.18
C ALA A 117 3.38 8.63 -23.28
N GLU A 118 2.98 8.62 -22.01
CA GLU A 118 3.30 9.65 -21.02
C GLU A 118 4.45 9.23 -20.09
N SER A 119 5.23 8.22 -20.46
CA SER A 119 6.31 7.68 -19.61
C SER A 119 7.44 8.67 -19.27
N HIS A 120 7.51 9.81 -19.95
CA HIS A 120 8.48 10.86 -19.65
C HIS A 120 7.99 11.86 -18.58
N LEU A 121 6.72 11.76 -18.16
CA LEU A 121 6.12 12.66 -17.18
C LEU A 121 6.19 12.11 -15.76
N THR A 122 6.03 13.00 -14.79
CA THR A 122 5.78 12.65 -13.39
C THR A 122 4.27 12.45 -13.21
N HIS A 123 3.92 11.33 -12.59
CA HIS A 123 2.54 10.91 -12.39
C HIS A 123 2.24 10.86 -10.90
N GLY A 124 1.01 11.16 -10.54
CA GLY A 124 0.58 11.07 -9.16
C GLY A 124 -0.88 10.70 -9.00
N ILE A 125 -1.20 10.17 -7.83
CA ILE A 125 -2.56 9.87 -7.39
C ILE A 125 -2.76 10.59 -6.07
N ARG A 126 -3.70 11.53 -6.04
CA ARG A 126 -4.17 12.13 -4.80
C ARG A 126 -5.26 11.24 -4.21
N LEU A 127 -5.02 10.75 -3.00
CA LEU A 127 -5.99 10.03 -2.19
C LEU A 127 -6.51 10.96 -1.10
N ARG A 128 -7.83 10.99 -0.93
CA ARG A 128 -8.47 11.63 0.22
C ARG A 128 -9.42 10.64 0.88
N ARG A 129 -9.33 10.53 2.20
CA ARG A 129 -10.29 9.78 3.01
C ARG A 129 -11.32 10.74 3.55
N LEU A 130 -12.59 10.39 3.42
CA LEU A 130 -13.71 11.15 3.94
C LEU A 130 -14.54 10.33 4.94
N SER A 131 -15.04 11.02 5.96
CA SER A 131 -16.17 10.54 6.76
C SER A 131 -17.19 11.66 6.85
N LYS A 132 -18.44 11.39 6.48
CA LYS A 132 -19.53 12.39 6.47
C LYS A 132 -19.10 13.71 5.78
N ASP A 133 -18.47 13.57 4.61
CA ASP A 133 -17.93 14.67 3.79
C ASP A 133 -16.77 15.49 4.42
N LEU A 134 -16.31 15.14 5.63
CA LEU A 134 -15.11 15.72 6.23
C LEU A 134 -13.87 14.96 5.74
N VAL A 135 -12.89 15.71 5.25
CA VAL A 135 -11.62 15.16 4.79
C VAL A 135 -10.73 14.91 6.00
N LEU A 136 -10.38 13.64 6.21
CA LEU A 136 -9.65 13.18 7.38
C LEU A 136 -8.21 12.82 7.06
N ALA A 137 -7.93 12.44 5.82
CA ALA A 137 -6.59 12.25 5.31
C ALA A 137 -6.54 12.75 3.86
N ASP A 138 -5.44 13.38 3.47
CA ASP A 138 -5.19 13.88 2.12
C ASP A 138 -3.71 13.66 1.82
N GLN A 139 -3.41 12.70 0.96
CA GLN A 139 -2.04 12.35 0.60
C GLN A 139 -1.92 12.20 -0.91
N THR A 140 -0.76 12.51 -1.46
CA THR A 140 -0.47 12.31 -2.88
C THR A 140 0.72 11.38 -3.04
N ILE A 141 0.50 10.29 -3.76
CA ILE A 141 1.52 9.32 -4.13
C ILE A 141 2.08 9.75 -5.48
N TRP A 142 3.40 9.84 -5.60
CA TRP A 142 4.08 10.26 -6.81
C TRP A 142 4.97 9.15 -7.37
N SER A 143 5.08 9.10 -8.69
CA SER A 143 6.05 8.28 -9.42
C SER A 143 6.67 9.09 -10.56
N SER A 144 7.92 8.80 -10.87
CA SER A 144 8.69 9.48 -11.91
C SER A 144 9.01 8.54 -13.06
N GLY A 145 9.20 9.11 -14.26
CA GLY A 145 9.69 8.37 -15.42
C GLY A 145 8.75 7.26 -15.89
N GLY A 146 7.43 7.48 -15.80
CA GLY A 146 6.46 6.53 -16.35
C GLY A 146 6.36 5.22 -15.58
N GLY A 147 7.01 5.14 -14.42
CA GLY A 147 6.89 4.01 -13.53
C GLY A 147 5.46 3.87 -12.98
N LEU A 148 5.19 2.69 -12.45
CA LEU A 148 3.97 2.42 -11.71
C LEU A 148 3.83 3.44 -10.57
N VAL A 149 2.63 3.99 -10.40
CA VAL A 149 2.31 4.80 -9.22
C VAL A 149 1.80 3.83 -8.16
N SER A 150 2.64 3.58 -7.15
CA SER A 150 2.36 2.61 -6.09
C SER A 150 2.69 3.21 -4.73
N GLY A 151 1.80 3.03 -3.76
CA GLY A 151 2.04 3.50 -2.40
C GLY A 151 1.00 3.01 -1.42
N THR A 152 1.36 3.12 -0.14
CA THR A 152 0.49 2.78 0.99
C THR A 152 0.26 4.04 1.80
N VAL A 153 -1.01 4.38 2.05
CA VAL A 153 -1.41 5.51 2.86
C VAL A 153 -1.96 4.99 4.19
N PRO A 154 -1.22 5.15 5.31
CA PRO A 154 -1.72 4.79 6.62
C PRO A 154 -2.77 5.80 7.10
N PHE A 155 -3.76 5.33 7.86
CA PHE A 155 -4.73 6.17 8.53
C PHE A 155 -5.25 5.56 9.83
N GLU A 156 -5.60 6.43 10.76
CA GLU A 156 -6.17 6.05 12.06
C GLU A 156 -7.66 6.44 12.09
N LEU A 157 -8.44 5.68 12.85
CA LEU A 157 -9.80 6.07 13.16
C LEU A 157 -9.79 7.10 14.30
N PRO A 158 -10.63 8.15 14.25
CA PRO A 158 -10.84 8.98 15.42
C PRO A 158 -11.42 8.09 16.52
N VAL A 159 -10.67 7.91 17.60
CA VAL A 159 -11.15 7.23 18.81
C VAL A 159 -12.37 8.02 19.27
N THR A 160 -13.56 7.43 19.12
CA THR A 160 -14.75 8.02 19.73
C THR A 160 -14.54 7.82 21.22
N PRO A 161 -14.44 8.87 22.05
CA PRO A 161 -14.32 8.69 23.47
C PRO A 161 -15.54 7.88 23.90
N GLU A 162 -15.30 6.70 24.49
CA GLU A 162 -16.33 5.95 25.20
C GLU A 162 -16.99 6.96 26.13
N ILE A 163 -18.27 7.23 25.89
CA ILE A 163 -19.06 8.03 26.82
C ILE A 163 -19.19 7.11 28.03
N ASP A 164 -18.38 7.39 29.03
CA ASP A 164 -18.42 6.75 30.33
C ASP A 164 -19.82 6.94 30.89
N HIS A 165 -20.65 5.91 30.74
CA HIS A 165 -21.95 5.85 31.38
C HIS A 165 -21.71 5.42 32.84
N ASP A 166 -21.14 6.33 33.61
CA ASP A 166 -21.12 6.25 35.07
C ASP A 166 -22.59 6.20 35.53
N HIS A 167 -23.01 5.03 35.99
CA HIS A 167 -24.30 4.76 36.63
C HIS A 167 -24.11 4.57 38.14
#